data_AF-A0AAV6TKC9-F1
#
_entry.id   AF-A0AAV6TKC9-F1
#
_cell.length_a   1.000
_cell.length_b   1.000
_cell.length_c   1.000
_cell.angle_alpha   90.00
_cell.angle_beta   90.00
_cell.angle_gamma   90.00
#
_symmetry.space_group_name_H-M   'P 1'
#
loop_
_entity.id
_entity.type
_entity.pdbx_description
1 polymer ?
#
loop_
_entity_poly.entity_id
_entity_poly.type
_entity_poly.pdbx_seq_one_letter_code
_entity_poly.pdbx_strand_id
1 'polypeptide(L)'
;MELKVDDEFFQEDEESKTRGGWKVCALQDSVIPSRSVARVPVVAPSDCNQIEVILEGNRFLKMEKEIFLASSLITLQGIRGEAWITKSRKDPIIIPRGMSLEKTQPVDETHLNVILETVASETAGSANYETMEIDSQINVSPALTPAQRSELLEAIKKFPGAFDLGKQKSAANLGVKHRIQTEDNRPISQMA
;
A
#
# COMPACT_ATOMS: atom_id res chain seq x y z
N MET A 1 -43.35 -11.86 -3.07
CA MET A 1 -42.51 -13.06 -3.20
C MET A 1 -41.20 -12.70 -2.53
N GLU A 2 -41.09 -12.98 -1.24
CA GLU A 2 -39.91 -12.64 -0.43
C GLU A 2 -38.81 -13.65 -0.74
N LEU A 3 -37.67 -13.17 -1.23
CA LEU A 3 -36.49 -13.98 -1.44
C LEU A 3 -35.80 -14.19 -0.09
N LYS A 4 -35.97 -15.39 0.47
CA LYS A 4 -35.14 -15.90 1.56
C LYS A 4 -33.68 -15.88 1.10
N VAL A 5 -32.84 -15.15 1.83
CA VAL A 5 -31.40 -15.21 1.70
C VAL A 5 -30.96 -16.38 2.59
N ASP A 6 -30.46 -17.45 1.98
CA ASP A 6 -29.89 -18.57 2.71
C ASP A 6 -28.55 -18.12 3.32
N ASP A 7 -28.53 -18.01 4.66
CA ASP A 7 -27.40 -17.60 5.50
C ASP A 7 -26.33 -18.71 5.70
N GLU A 8 -26.44 -19.84 5.01
CA GLU A 8 -25.57 -21.00 5.24
C GLU A 8 -24.54 -21.20 4.12
N PHE A 9 -23.48 -20.39 4.06
CA PHE A 9 -22.28 -20.78 3.27
C PHE A 9 -20.93 -20.22 3.73
N PHE A 10 -20.79 -19.78 4.98
CA PHE A 10 -19.48 -19.39 5.52
C PHE A 10 -18.99 -20.46 6.51
N GLN A 11 -18.44 -21.55 5.99
CA GLN A 11 -17.59 -22.43 6.80
C GLN A 11 -16.28 -21.69 7.06
N GLU A 12 -16.07 -21.30 8.31
CA GLU A 12 -14.80 -20.76 8.79
C GLU A 12 -13.74 -21.86 8.77
N ASP A 13 -12.74 -21.72 7.88
CA ASP A 13 -11.49 -22.45 8.03
C ASP A 13 -10.76 -21.96 9.30
N GLU A 14 -10.80 -22.79 10.35
CA GLU A 14 -10.21 -22.62 11.69
C GLU A 14 -8.68 -22.38 11.70
N GLU A 15 -8.01 -22.27 10.55
CA GLU A 15 -6.55 -22.12 10.45
C GLU A 15 -6.07 -20.65 10.30
N SER A 16 -6.93 -19.69 10.65
CA SER A 16 -6.64 -18.24 10.47
C SER A 16 -6.50 -17.46 11.78
N LYS A 17 -6.31 -18.14 12.93
CA LYS A 17 -6.32 -17.51 14.27
C LYS A 17 -5.05 -16.73 14.65
N THR A 18 -4.13 -16.49 13.73
CA THR A 18 -2.92 -15.69 14.00
C THR A 18 -2.76 -14.55 12.99
N ARG A 19 -2.88 -13.32 13.50
CA ARG A 19 -2.93 -11.98 12.86
C ARG A 19 -4.34 -11.57 12.42
N GLY A 20 -4.96 -10.75 13.27
CA GLY A 20 -6.36 -10.30 13.22
C GLY A 20 -6.70 -9.41 12.03
N GLY A 21 -6.87 -10.02 10.87
CA GLY A 21 -7.55 -9.45 9.72
C GLY A 21 -8.69 -10.36 9.28
N TRP A 22 -9.80 -9.78 8.84
CA TRP A 22 -10.98 -10.50 8.37
C TRP A 22 -10.85 -10.85 6.89
N LYS A 23 -11.52 -11.92 6.41
CA LYS A 23 -11.48 -12.28 4.99
C LYS A 23 -12.62 -11.61 4.23
N VAL A 24 -12.31 -10.90 3.14
CA VAL A 24 -13.31 -10.37 2.21
C VAL A 24 -13.44 -11.31 1.01
N CYS A 25 -14.68 -11.63 0.66
CA CYS A 25 -15.00 -12.61 -0.38
C CYS A 25 -15.83 -11.97 -1.49
N ALA A 26 -15.72 -12.52 -2.71
CA ALA A 26 -16.60 -12.14 -3.81
C ALA A 26 -18.05 -12.49 -3.50
N LEU A 27 -18.95 -11.52 -3.62
CA LEU A 27 -20.37 -11.68 -3.31
C LEU A 27 -21.12 -12.52 -4.36
N GLN A 28 -20.65 -12.47 -5.61
CA GLN A 28 -21.25 -13.16 -6.76
C GLN A 28 -20.19 -13.48 -7.82
N ASP A 29 -20.53 -14.38 -8.74
CA ASP A 29 -19.70 -14.66 -9.91
C ASP A 29 -19.51 -13.38 -10.73
N SER A 30 -18.25 -13.02 -10.95
CA SER A 30 -17.88 -11.77 -11.62
C SER A 30 -16.89 -12.03 -12.74
N VAL A 31 -17.23 -11.64 -13.96
CA VAL A 31 -16.32 -11.74 -15.10
C VAL A 31 -15.44 -10.50 -15.15
N ILE A 32 -14.13 -10.69 -15.14
CA ILE A 32 -13.15 -9.64 -15.39
C ILE A 32 -12.68 -9.79 -16.83
N PRO A 33 -12.97 -8.81 -17.70
CA PRO A 33 -12.49 -8.84 -19.07
C PRO A 33 -10.96 -8.89 -19.15
N SER A 34 -10.47 -9.29 -20.31
CA SER A 34 -9.05 -9.25 -20.60
C SER A 34 -8.53 -7.81 -20.62
N ARG A 35 -7.33 -7.57 -20.07
CA ARG A 35 -6.64 -6.26 -20.11
C ARG A 35 -7.49 -5.11 -19.56
N SER A 36 -8.27 -5.36 -18.51
CA SER A 36 -9.19 -4.38 -17.94
C SER A 36 -9.03 -4.25 -16.44
N VAL A 37 -9.69 -3.22 -15.91
CA VAL A 37 -9.96 -3.06 -14.49
C VAL A 37 -11.47 -3.13 -14.31
N ALA A 38 -11.95 -3.89 -13.34
CA ALA A 38 -13.38 -4.05 -13.07
C ALA A 38 -13.67 -4.00 -11.56
N ARG A 39 -14.87 -3.55 -11.22
CA ARG A 39 -15.40 -3.56 -9.85
C ARG A 39 -16.03 -4.92 -9.60
N VAL A 40 -15.59 -5.58 -8.54
CA VAL A 40 -16.18 -6.84 -8.07
C VAL A 40 -16.95 -6.57 -6.79
N PRO A 41 -18.24 -6.92 -6.72
CA PRO A 41 -19.00 -6.87 -5.47
C PRO A 41 -18.40 -7.81 -4.44
N VAL A 42 -18.18 -7.31 -3.24
CA VAL A 42 -17.57 -8.06 -2.14
C VAL A 42 -18.41 -8.04 -0.88
N VAL A 43 -18.16 -9.02 -0.01
CA VAL A 43 -18.77 -9.16 1.29
C VAL A 43 -17.70 -9.40 2.35
N ALA A 44 -17.75 -8.64 3.42
CA ALA A 44 -16.99 -8.82 4.65
C ALA A 44 -17.74 -9.74 5.62
N PRO A 45 -17.07 -10.27 6.66
CA PRO A 45 -17.74 -11.07 7.67
C PRO A 45 -18.81 -10.30 8.44
N SER A 46 -19.80 -11.02 8.98
CA SER A 46 -20.97 -10.45 9.66
C SER A 46 -20.63 -9.63 10.93
N ASP A 47 -19.46 -9.85 11.52
CA ASP A 47 -18.93 -9.11 12.67
C ASP A 47 -18.15 -7.83 12.28
N CYS A 48 -18.02 -7.55 10.97
CA CYS A 48 -17.38 -6.34 10.47
C CYS A 48 -18.30 -5.12 10.67
N ASN A 49 -17.97 -4.29 11.65
CA ASN A 49 -18.67 -3.03 11.93
C ASN A 49 -17.97 -1.79 11.33
N GLN A 50 -16.98 -1.98 10.46
CA GLN A 50 -16.18 -0.89 9.89
C GLN A 50 -16.82 -0.34 8.61
N ILE A 51 -16.84 0.99 8.47
CA ILE A 51 -17.31 1.67 7.26
C ILE A 51 -16.22 1.68 6.18
N GLU A 52 -14.96 1.83 6.58
CA GLU A 52 -13.82 1.85 5.67
C GLU A 52 -12.80 0.80 6.08
N VAL A 53 -12.36 0.02 5.10
CA VAL A 53 -11.37 -1.04 5.31
C VAL A 53 -10.30 -1.01 4.25
N ILE A 54 -9.08 -1.35 4.64
CA ILE A 54 -7.97 -1.51 3.69
C ILE A 54 -8.03 -2.95 3.17
N LEU A 55 -8.23 -3.09 1.87
CA LEU A 55 -8.12 -4.34 1.14
C LEU A 55 -6.67 -4.48 0.66
N GLU A 56 -5.96 -5.48 1.16
CA GLU A 56 -4.51 -5.57 1.11
C GLU A 56 -3.95 -6.63 0.13
N GLY A 57 -3.90 -6.33 -1.18
CA GLY A 57 -3.54 -7.23 -2.30
C GLY A 57 -2.96 -8.64 -2.05
N ASN A 58 -3.72 -9.69 -2.43
CA ASN A 58 -3.31 -11.07 -2.18
C ASN A 58 -2.24 -11.53 -3.17
N ARG A 59 -1.01 -11.69 -2.67
CA ARG A 59 0.14 -12.12 -3.47
C ARG A 59 -0.05 -13.46 -4.17
N PHE A 60 -0.81 -14.40 -3.59
CA PHE A 60 -1.05 -15.71 -4.20
C PHE A 60 -2.00 -15.61 -5.38
N LEU A 61 -3.05 -14.80 -5.28
CA LEU A 61 -3.94 -14.52 -6.41
C LEU A 61 -3.20 -13.86 -7.57
N LYS A 62 -2.25 -12.98 -7.26
CA LYS A 62 -1.37 -12.37 -8.26
C LYS A 62 -0.44 -13.38 -8.93
N MET A 63 0.15 -14.32 -8.19
CA MET A 63 1.15 -15.26 -8.73
C MET A 63 0.52 -16.47 -9.43
N GLU A 64 -0.56 -17.03 -8.89
CA GLU A 64 -1.18 -18.26 -9.43
C GLU A 64 -2.29 -17.99 -10.44
N LYS A 65 -3.12 -16.97 -10.18
CA LYS A 65 -4.32 -16.66 -10.99
C LYS A 65 -4.19 -15.36 -11.78
N GLU A 66 -3.09 -14.63 -11.59
CA GLU A 66 -2.82 -13.32 -12.20
C GLU A 66 -3.96 -12.33 -12.05
N ILE A 67 -4.58 -12.37 -10.88
CA ILE A 67 -5.58 -11.42 -10.42
C ILE A 67 -4.82 -10.41 -9.57
N PHE A 68 -4.79 -9.15 -10.02
CA PHE A 68 -4.09 -8.09 -9.32
C PHE A 68 -5.10 -7.27 -8.53
N LEU A 69 -5.04 -7.38 -7.21
CA LEU A 69 -5.69 -6.45 -6.30
C LEU A 69 -4.63 -5.47 -5.82
N ALA A 70 -4.83 -4.19 -6.13
CA ALA A 70 -4.02 -3.15 -5.53
C ALA A 70 -4.50 -2.95 -4.09
N SER A 71 -3.56 -2.71 -3.17
CA SER A 71 -3.94 -2.29 -1.83
C SER A 71 -4.78 -1.02 -1.92
N SER A 72 -6.03 -1.08 -1.47
CA SER A 72 -7.01 -0.02 -1.68
C SER A 72 -7.92 0.15 -0.48
N LEU A 73 -8.29 1.39 -0.22
CA LEU A 73 -9.36 1.74 0.71
C LEU A 73 -10.70 1.41 0.04
N ILE A 74 -11.53 0.61 0.69
CA ILE A 74 -12.89 0.31 0.24
C ILE A 74 -13.90 0.74 1.30
N THR A 75 -15.03 1.26 0.83
CA THR A 75 -16.15 1.63 1.69
C THR A 75 -17.18 0.49 1.70
N LEU A 76 -17.64 0.13 2.89
CA LEU A 76 -18.67 -0.88 3.13
C LEU A 76 -20.00 -0.20 3.47
N GLN A 77 -21.08 -0.69 2.86
CA GLN A 77 -22.47 -0.43 3.27
C GLN A 77 -22.96 -1.66 4.04
N GLY A 78 -22.92 -1.57 5.37
CA GLY A 78 -23.02 -2.75 6.23
C GLY A 78 -21.81 -3.64 6.02
N ILE A 79 -22.02 -4.87 5.54
CA ILE A 79 -20.93 -5.81 5.21
C ILE A 79 -20.60 -5.89 3.72
N ARG A 80 -21.27 -5.11 2.87
CA ARG A 80 -21.10 -5.19 1.41
C ARG A 80 -20.29 -4.02 0.90
N GLY A 81 -19.43 -4.26 -0.08
CA GLY A 81 -18.67 -3.21 -0.75
C GLY A 81 -18.26 -3.63 -2.14
N GLU A 82 -17.30 -2.91 -2.71
CA GLU A 82 -16.75 -3.24 -4.03
C GLU A 82 -15.24 -3.10 -4.04
N ALA A 83 -14.57 -4.06 -4.68
CA ALA A 83 -13.13 -4.11 -4.84
C ALA A 83 -12.75 -3.90 -6.30
N TRP A 84 -11.70 -3.11 -6.54
CA TRP A 84 -11.13 -2.96 -7.87
C TRP A 84 -10.14 -4.09 -8.16
N ILE A 85 -10.42 -4.84 -9.22
CA ILE A 85 -9.57 -5.94 -9.68
C ILE A 85 -9.02 -5.59 -11.06
N THR A 86 -7.71 -5.76 -11.21
CA THR A 86 -7.01 -5.55 -12.48
C THR A 86 -6.61 -6.89 -13.09
N LYS A 87 -6.91 -7.05 -14.39
CA LYS A 87 -6.48 -8.18 -15.21
C LYS A 87 -5.58 -7.69 -16.33
N SER A 88 -4.34 -8.16 -16.36
CA SER A 88 -3.33 -7.69 -17.33
C SER A 88 -3.18 -8.58 -18.57
N ARG A 89 -3.63 -9.84 -18.52
CA ARG A 89 -3.51 -10.79 -19.64
C ARG A 89 -4.67 -10.72 -20.64
N LYS A 90 -4.47 -11.38 -21.78
CA LYS A 90 -5.41 -11.43 -22.92
C LYS A 90 -6.65 -12.28 -22.69
N ASP A 91 -6.65 -13.16 -21.68
CA ASP A 91 -7.80 -14.02 -21.40
C ASP A 91 -8.64 -13.42 -20.26
N PRO A 92 -9.98 -13.41 -20.40
CA PRO A 92 -10.86 -13.04 -19.31
C PRO A 92 -10.79 -14.07 -18.18
N ILE A 93 -11.18 -13.67 -16.98
CA ILE A 93 -11.24 -14.56 -15.82
C ILE A 93 -12.59 -14.41 -15.12
N ILE A 94 -13.06 -15.51 -14.52
CA ILE A 94 -14.22 -15.50 -13.64
C ILE A 94 -13.70 -15.53 -12.20
N ILE A 95 -14.16 -14.58 -11.40
CA ILE A 95 -14.04 -14.60 -9.95
C ILE A 95 -15.29 -15.30 -9.42
N PRO A 96 -15.19 -16.52 -8.87
CA PRO A 96 -16.34 -17.24 -8.34
C PRO A 96 -16.86 -16.57 -7.07
N ARG A 97 -18.17 -16.65 -6.85
CA ARG A 97 -18.82 -16.33 -5.58
C ARG A 97 -18.13 -17.09 -4.43
N GLY A 98 -17.94 -16.40 -3.31
CA GLY A 98 -17.28 -16.95 -2.12
C GLY A 98 -15.76 -17.03 -2.20
N MET A 99 -15.14 -16.74 -3.36
CA MET A 99 -13.69 -16.68 -3.45
C MET A 99 -13.16 -15.59 -2.53
N SER A 100 -12.32 -15.98 -1.57
CA SER A 100 -11.60 -15.02 -0.74
C SER A 100 -10.64 -14.22 -1.61
N LEU A 101 -10.87 -12.92 -1.64
CA LEU A 101 -10.03 -11.99 -2.37
C LEU A 101 -8.85 -11.56 -1.51
N GLU A 102 -9.04 -11.46 -0.20
CA GLU A 102 -8.10 -10.75 0.66
C GLU A 102 -8.30 -10.96 2.16
N LYS A 103 -7.28 -10.57 2.95
CA LYS A 103 -7.44 -10.15 4.34
C LYS A 103 -7.56 -8.62 4.44
N THR A 104 -8.54 -8.13 5.18
CA THR A 104 -8.70 -6.70 5.47
C THR A 104 -8.12 -6.34 6.83
N GLN A 105 -7.66 -5.10 6.91
CA GLN A 105 -7.35 -4.45 8.18
C GLN A 105 -8.27 -3.24 8.34
N PRO A 106 -8.77 -2.96 9.56
CA PRO A 106 -9.46 -1.71 9.83
C PRO A 106 -8.52 -0.54 9.52
N VAL A 107 -9.10 0.54 9.00
CA VAL A 107 -8.35 1.76 8.75
C VAL A 107 -7.98 2.37 10.09
N ASP A 108 -6.69 2.55 10.32
CA ASP A 108 -6.22 3.42 11.39
C ASP A 108 -6.06 4.83 10.84
N GLU A 109 -7.02 5.70 11.18
CA GLU A 109 -7.03 7.10 10.77
C GLU A 109 -5.77 7.87 11.20
N THR A 110 -5.07 7.43 12.25
CA THR A 110 -3.82 8.07 12.70
C THR A 110 -2.66 7.85 11.73
N HIS A 111 -2.78 6.88 10.82
CA HIS A 111 -1.80 6.58 9.79
C HIS A 111 -2.20 7.08 8.39
N LEU A 112 -3.38 7.71 8.27
CA LEU A 112 -3.83 8.29 7.01
C LEU A 112 -3.35 9.74 6.86
N ASN A 113 -2.54 9.97 5.83
CA ASN A 113 -2.27 11.34 5.36
C ASN A 113 -3.39 11.77 4.43
N VAL A 114 -4.31 12.60 4.94
CA VAL A 114 -5.37 13.21 4.13
C VAL A 114 -4.79 14.32 3.26
N ILE A 115 -4.81 14.14 1.95
CA ILE A 115 -4.57 15.25 1.02
C ILE A 115 -5.85 16.08 0.99
N LEU A 116 -5.93 17.09 1.84
CA LEU A 116 -7.00 18.07 1.78
C LEU A 116 -6.79 18.93 0.53
N GLU A 117 -7.77 18.92 -0.36
CA GLU A 117 -7.86 19.95 -1.40
C GLU A 117 -8.09 21.27 -0.67
N THR A 118 -7.02 22.04 -0.47
CA THR A 118 -7.11 23.38 0.10
C THR A 118 -7.85 24.26 -0.90
N VAL A 119 -9.17 24.33 -0.78
CA VAL A 119 -9.89 25.55 -1.16
C VAL A 119 -9.30 26.64 -0.28
N ALA A 120 -8.52 27.52 -0.89
CA ALA A 120 -7.86 28.61 -0.19
C ALA A 120 -8.91 29.45 0.54
N SER A 121 -9.11 29.18 1.83
CA SER A 121 -9.75 30.09 2.74
C SER A 121 -8.66 30.55 3.70
N GLU A 122 -8.22 31.78 3.47
CA GLU A 122 -7.41 32.55 4.39
C GLU A 122 -8.16 32.64 5.72
N THR A 123 -7.96 31.68 6.60
CA THR A 123 -8.37 31.83 7.98
C THR A 123 -7.34 31.11 8.83
N ALA A 124 -6.51 31.92 9.47
CA ALA A 124 -5.43 31.54 10.35
C ALA A 124 -5.92 30.57 11.44
N GLY A 125 -5.83 29.27 11.15
CA GLY A 125 -5.90 28.20 12.12
C GLY A 125 -4.49 27.91 12.60
N SER A 126 -4.16 28.51 13.74
CA SER A 126 -2.92 28.32 14.50
C SER A 126 -2.73 26.85 14.90
N ALA A 127 -2.32 26.00 13.98
CA ALA A 127 -1.61 24.78 14.34
C ALA A 127 -0.15 25.20 14.55
N ASN A 128 0.30 25.08 15.81
CA ASN A 128 1.68 25.27 16.21
C ASN A 128 2.52 24.14 15.59
N TYR A 129 2.80 24.24 14.30
CA TYR A 129 3.98 23.60 13.75
C TYR A 129 5.13 24.43 14.31
N GLU A 130 5.78 23.94 15.36
CA GLU A 130 7.12 24.41 15.68
C GLU A 130 7.87 24.45 14.35
N THR A 131 8.29 25.63 13.94
CA THR A 131 9.10 25.86 12.74
C THR A 131 10.29 24.94 12.87
N MET A 132 10.20 23.77 12.23
CA MET A 132 11.29 22.85 12.10
C MET A 132 12.30 23.62 11.28
N GLU A 133 13.28 24.23 11.94
CA GLU A 133 14.45 24.77 11.28
C GLU A 133 15.04 23.58 10.54
N ILE A 134 14.80 23.55 9.23
CA ILE A 134 15.48 22.65 8.29
C ILE A 134 16.91 23.18 8.24
N ASP A 135 17.63 22.90 9.31
CA ASP A 135 19.03 23.23 9.47
C ASP A 135 19.77 22.26 8.57
N SER A 136 20.30 22.81 7.47
CA SER A 136 21.49 22.45 6.67
C SER A 136 21.93 20.98 6.43
N GLN A 137 21.22 19.97 6.93
CA GLN A 137 21.63 18.58 7.02
C GLN A 137 20.79 17.64 6.14
N ILE A 138 19.99 18.18 5.23
CA ILE A 138 19.45 17.36 4.14
C ILE A 138 20.63 17.05 3.20
N ASN A 139 21.05 15.79 3.18
CA ASN A 139 22.05 15.27 2.25
C ASN A 139 21.46 15.25 0.82
N VAL A 140 21.38 16.43 0.22
CA VAL A 140 20.98 16.63 -1.17
C VAL A 140 22.15 16.20 -2.07
N SER A 141 21.84 15.45 -3.14
CA SER A 141 22.86 14.94 -4.08
C SER A 141 23.77 16.07 -4.61
N PRO A 142 25.10 15.87 -4.69
CA PRO A 142 26.03 16.86 -5.23
C PRO A 142 25.84 17.11 -6.74
N ALA A 143 25.05 16.27 -7.42
CA ALA A 143 24.72 16.43 -8.83
C ALA A 143 23.67 17.52 -9.11
N LEU A 144 23.05 18.09 -8.07
CA LEU A 144 22.03 19.13 -8.23
C LEU A 144 22.67 20.51 -8.38
N THR A 145 22.14 21.29 -9.31
CA THR A 145 22.52 22.70 -9.46
C THR A 145 22.04 23.52 -8.26
N PRO A 146 22.63 24.70 -8.00
CA PRO A 146 22.19 25.58 -6.91
C PRO A 146 20.70 25.96 -7.00
N ALA A 147 20.18 26.17 -8.21
CA ALA A 147 18.78 26.49 -8.44
C ALA A 147 17.86 25.32 -8.06
N GLN A 148 18.16 24.10 -8.53
CA GLN A 148 17.39 22.90 -8.17
C GLN A 148 17.45 22.59 -6.68
N ARG A 149 18.60 22.85 -6.05
CA ARG A 149 18.76 22.68 -4.60
C ARG A 149 17.87 23.67 -3.84
N SER A 150 17.78 24.91 -4.31
CA SER A 150 16.89 25.92 -3.73
C SER A 150 15.42 25.55 -3.89
N GLU A 151 15.02 25.15 -5.10
CA GLU A 151 13.64 24.74 -5.39
C GLU A 151 13.22 23.51 -4.57
N LEU A 152 14.11 22.53 -4.42
CA LEU A 152 13.88 21.37 -3.57
C LEU A 152 13.74 21.76 -2.09
N LEU A 153 14.58 22.68 -1.59
CA LEU A 153 14.48 23.16 -0.21
C LEU A 153 13.17 23.90 0.05
N GLU A 154 12.70 24.70 -0.91
CA GLU A 154 11.40 25.35 -0.82
C GLU A 154 10.25 24.34 -0.83
N ALA A 155 10.31 23.32 -1.70
CA ALA A 155 9.31 22.27 -1.74
C ALA A 155 9.24 21.48 -0.42
N ILE A 156 10.39 21.16 0.18
CA ILE A 156 10.46 20.47 1.47
C ILE A 156 9.92 21.34 2.60
N LYS A 157 10.27 22.63 2.64
CA LYS A 157 9.71 23.59 3.61
C LYS A 157 8.20 23.72 3.48
N LYS A 158 7.68 23.69 2.24
CA LYS A 158 6.26 23.81 1.94
C LYS A 158 5.46 22.57 2.40
N PHE A 159 6.08 21.40 2.41
CA PHE A 159 5.41 20.14 2.73
C PHE A 159 6.20 19.30 3.75
N PRO A 160 6.38 19.77 5.00
CA PRO A 160 7.27 19.12 5.97
C PRO A 160 6.80 17.71 6.38
N GLY A 161 5.51 17.41 6.30
CA GLY A 161 4.95 16.08 6.60
C GLY A 161 4.96 15.09 5.42
N ALA A 162 5.28 15.55 4.21
CA ALA A 162 5.31 14.69 3.01
C ALA A 162 6.63 13.94 2.84
N PHE A 163 7.69 14.41 3.51
CA PHE A 163 9.03 13.84 3.43
C PHE A 163 9.45 13.30 4.79
N ASP A 164 9.76 12.00 4.88
CA ASP A 164 10.45 11.44 6.04
C ASP A 164 11.94 11.83 5.96
N LEU A 165 12.24 13.04 6.44
CA LEU A 165 13.61 13.56 6.60
C LEU A 165 14.27 12.94 7.83
N GLY A 166 14.08 11.63 8.02
CA GLY A 166 14.35 10.89 9.24
C GLY A 166 15.60 11.42 9.93
N LYS A 167 15.48 11.76 11.22
CA LYS A 167 16.63 12.09 12.06
C LYS A 167 17.64 11.00 11.81
N GLN A 168 18.77 11.31 11.16
CA GLN A 168 19.81 10.32 10.95
C GLN A 168 20.12 9.77 12.35
N LYS A 169 19.65 8.56 12.64
CA LYS A 169 20.38 7.71 13.56
C LYS A 169 21.70 7.56 12.85
N SER A 170 22.70 8.30 13.33
CA SER A 170 24.11 8.14 12.99
C SER A 170 24.29 6.68 12.65
N ALA A 171 24.37 6.38 11.35
CA ALA A 171 24.65 5.04 10.91
C ALA A 171 26.06 4.82 11.45
N ALA A 172 26.17 4.12 12.58
CA ALA A 172 27.45 3.67 13.07
C ALA A 172 28.11 3.02 11.86
N ASN A 173 29.19 3.62 11.39
CA ASN A 173 29.97 3.10 10.28
C ASN A 173 30.49 1.72 10.72
N LEU A 174 29.69 0.68 10.52
CA LEU A 174 30.13 -0.70 10.55
C LEU A 174 30.88 -0.88 9.23
N GLY A 175 32.09 -0.32 9.19
CA GLY A 175 33.05 -0.53 8.13
C GLY A 175 33.48 -2.00 8.14
N VAL A 176 32.62 -2.87 7.61
CA VAL A 176 32.97 -4.26 7.35
C VAL A 176 33.95 -4.25 6.18
N LYS A 177 35.25 -4.24 6.50
CA LYS A 177 36.30 -4.44 5.51
C LYS A 177 36.35 -5.93 5.17
N HIS A 178 35.77 -6.31 4.03
CA HIS A 178 35.99 -7.63 3.46
C HIS A 178 37.42 -7.70 2.90
N ARG A 179 38.28 -8.52 3.51
CA ARG A 179 39.59 -8.87 2.96
C ARG A 179 39.41 -10.13 2.12
N ILE A 180 39.60 -10.02 0.81
CA ILE A 180 39.66 -11.19 -0.07
C ILE A 180 41.02 -11.85 0.16
N GLN A 181 41.04 -13.06 0.72
CA GLN A 181 42.27 -13.86 0.79
C GLN A 181 42.56 -14.43 -0.60
N THR A 182 43.53 -13.84 -1.29
CA THR A 182 44.03 -14.33 -2.58
C THR A 182 45.32 -15.12 -2.40
N GLU A 183 45.46 -15.85 -1.28
CA GLU A 183 46.76 -16.30 -0.73
C GLU A 183 47.69 -17.03 -1.71
N ASP A 184 47.22 -17.55 -2.85
CA ASP A 184 48.09 -18.07 -3.92
C ASP A 184 47.68 -17.71 -5.38
N ASN A 185 46.71 -16.83 -5.58
CA ASN A 185 46.24 -16.51 -6.94
C ASN A 185 47.01 -15.32 -7.53
N ARG A 186 47.72 -15.57 -8.64
CA ARG A 186 48.36 -14.50 -9.42
C ARG A 186 47.30 -13.56 -10.01
N PRO A 187 47.56 -12.24 -10.07
CA PRO A 187 46.66 -11.29 -10.72
C PRO A 187 46.37 -11.73 -12.16
N ILE A 188 45.09 -11.71 -12.55
CA ILE A 188 44.68 -11.99 -13.92
C ILE A 188 45.15 -10.80 -14.77
N SER A 189 46.13 -11.02 -15.64
CA SER A 189 46.56 -10.03 -16.63
C SER A 189 45.47 -9.87 -17.67
N GLN A 190 44.85 -8.69 -17.75
CA GLN A 190 44.01 -8.33 -18.89
C GLN A 190 44.95 -7.89 -20.02
N MET A 191 45.01 -8.63 -21.12
CA MET A 191 45.67 -8.17 -22.33
C MET A 191 44.89 -6.97 -22.89
N ALA A 192 45.60 -5.86 -23.09
CA ALA A 192 45.10 -4.69 -23.80
C ALA A 192 45.15 -4.90 -25.31
#